data_AF-A0A7S4BX58-F1
#
_entry.id   AF-A0A7S4BX58-F1
#
_cell.length_a   1.000
_cell.length_b   1.000
_cell.length_c   1.000
_cell.angle_alpha   90.00
_cell.angle_beta   90.00
_cell.angle_gamma   90.00
#
_symmetry.space_group_name_H-M   'P 1'
#
loop_
_entity.id
_entity.type
_entity.pdbx_description
1 polymer ?
#
loop_
_entity_poly.entity_id
_entity_poly.type
_entity_poly.pdbx_seq_one_letter_code
_entity_poly.pdbx_strand_id
1 'polypeptide(L)'
;DEVLSLMEANDNHAEEHTVAEFIEFCVNGRTDKSGEWTSKGVGKYLEGGKEAGGMLVDQRFCPRIVEGELRYNCVGPELVGIIHKKPKEGGISAVGGTGSIYTFYGPDEPKFKNLTDNFLKKDINHVMPSLGLSDEPIPLWWTTDFILASPEGTPAEEEKWIVGEFNCSCVGISKCLPAYCKDDTPNANWNDIPDEDKKEAMVYGDKMGKVALSILANACGGTSPIDVSALTQIAKDYLGLKEQPANPKFRTALVQIYVRSAPYGGSDKSSNGHRYDMIPFANGMINAGISCQPIHYVHEEHDKFFEVVKNFDALIVRCNPGQIKADGGSQEKFDDSMREIKKSGIQVWPSPDVMEFMGAKD
;
A
#
# COMPACT_ATOMS: atom_id res chain seq x y z
N ASP A 1 9.34 12.55 38.57
CA ASP A 1 9.10 11.70 37.39
C ASP A 1 10.39 11.53 36.61
N GLU A 2 10.59 10.33 36.06
CA GLU A 2 11.70 10.06 35.13
C GLU A 2 11.53 10.91 33.87
N VAL A 3 12.64 11.36 33.30
CA VAL A 3 12.68 12.14 32.06
C VAL A 3 13.03 11.21 30.91
N LEU A 4 12.22 11.24 29.87
CA LEU A 4 12.39 10.52 28.62
C LEU A 4 13.09 11.42 27.61
N SER A 5 14.07 10.88 26.90
CA SER A 5 14.58 11.47 25.67
C SER A 5 13.84 10.82 24.51
N LEU A 6 13.04 11.60 23.80
CA LEU A 6 12.11 11.13 22.77
C LEU A 6 12.57 11.65 21.41
N MET A 7 12.31 10.86 20.36
CA MET A 7 12.42 11.31 18.98
C MET A 7 11.16 10.93 18.22
N GLU A 8 10.47 11.92 17.65
CA GLU A 8 9.30 11.70 16.81
C GLU A 8 9.74 11.26 15.40
N ALA A 9 9.33 10.06 14.98
CA ALA A 9 9.69 9.54 13.65
C ALA A 9 9.00 10.32 12.49
N ASN A 10 7.92 11.05 12.74
CA ASN A 10 7.21 11.83 11.74
C ASN A 10 8.07 12.99 11.17
N ASP A 11 8.92 13.59 12.00
CA ASP A 11 9.71 14.77 11.65
C ASP A 11 11.18 14.74 12.12
N ASN A 12 11.62 13.66 12.78
CA ASN A 12 12.91 13.50 13.46
C ASN A 12 13.16 14.52 14.59
N HIS A 13 12.12 15.17 15.11
CA HIS A 13 12.26 16.10 16.22
C HIS A 13 12.62 15.33 17.49
N ALA A 14 13.60 15.83 18.25
CA ALA A 14 14.00 15.28 19.53
C ALA A 14 13.67 16.27 20.65
N GLU A 15 12.98 15.80 21.68
CA GLU A 15 12.59 16.60 22.85
C GLU A 15 12.61 15.75 24.12
N GLU A 16 12.70 16.42 25.28
CA GLU A 16 12.74 15.78 26.59
C GLU A 16 11.46 16.07 27.35
N HIS A 17 10.80 15.02 27.85
CA HIS A 17 9.57 15.13 28.64
C HIS A 17 9.59 14.14 29.79
N THR A 18 8.91 14.50 30.88
CA THR A 18 8.63 13.53 31.94
C THR A 18 7.71 12.42 31.43
N VAL A 19 7.77 11.24 32.07
CA VAL A 19 6.84 10.14 31.78
C VAL A 19 5.38 10.59 31.89
N ALA A 20 5.06 11.45 32.86
CA ALA A 20 3.71 11.98 33.06
C ALA A 20 3.25 12.87 31.88
N GLU A 21 4.12 13.77 31.42
CA GLU A 21 3.87 14.63 30.26
C GLU A 21 3.67 13.81 28.97
N PHE A 22 4.49 12.78 28.75
CA PHE A 22 4.36 11.90 27.60
C PHE A 22 3.05 11.09 27.61
N ILE A 23 2.65 10.54 28.75
CA ILE A 23 1.37 9.82 28.87
C ILE A 23 0.20 10.77 28.61
N GLU A 24 0.21 11.96 29.20
CA GLU A 24 -0.82 12.98 28.97
C GLU A 24 -0.89 13.38 27.48
N PHE A 25 0.26 13.58 26.84
CA PHE A 25 0.33 13.87 25.40
C PHE A 25 -0.27 12.74 24.56
N CYS A 26 0.09 11.49 24.84
CA CYS A 26 -0.43 10.34 24.13
C CYS A 26 -1.95 10.17 24.30
N VAL A 27 -2.51 10.48 25.46
CA VAL A 27 -3.95 10.29 25.72
C VAL A 27 -4.79 11.50 25.30
N ASN A 28 -4.35 12.70 25.66
CA ASN A 28 -5.13 13.93 25.57
C ASN A 28 -4.55 14.97 24.59
N GLY A 29 -3.36 14.73 24.05
CA GLY A 29 -2.66 15.67 23.20
C GLY A 29 -2.03 16.81 23.99
N ARG A 30 -1.90 17.97 23.34
CA ARG A 30 -1.29 19.16 23.96
C ARG A 30 -2.24 19.79 24.97
N THR A 31 -1.88 19.70 26.25
CA THR A 31 -2.59 20.30 27.39
C THR A 31 -1.59 21.01 28.30
N ASP A 32 -2.08 21.82 29.25
CA ASP A 32 -1.21 22.43 30.28
C ASP A 32 -0.44 21.40 31.12
N LYS A 33 -0.88 20.12 31.11
CA LYS A 33 -0.26 19.01 31.84
C LYS A 33 0.69 18.17 30.98
N SER A 34 0.58 18.24 29.65
CA SER A 34 1.49 17.54 28.76
C SER A 34 2.83 18.25 28.63
N GLY A 35 2.97 19.47 29.16
CA GLY A 35 4.13 20.32 28.87
C GLY A 35 4.06 20.92 27.46
N GLU A 36 5.12 21.60 27.06
CA GLU A 36 5.21 22.27 25.76
C GLU A 36 5.83 21.34 24.71
N TRP A 37 5.03 20.89 23.74
CA TRP A 37 5.49 20.03 22.63
C TRP A 37 5.76 20.85 21.37
N THR A 38 6.90 20.62 20.72
CA THR A 38 7.26 21.33 19.48
C THR A 38 7.38 20.43 18.25
N SER A 39 7.31 19.12 18.42
CA SER A 39 7.11 18.14 17.34
C SER A 39 5.88 18.44 16.49
N LYS A 40 5.83 17.88 15.29
CA LYS A 40 4.71 18.03 14.36
C LYS A 40 3.47 17.27 14.82
N GLY A 41 3.65 16.12 15.46
CA GLY A 41 2.56 15.34 16.05
C GLY A 41 1.82 16.12 17.14
N VAL A 42 0.51 15.89 17.22
CA VAL A 42 -0.37 16.58 18.18
C VAL A 42 -0.80 15.68 19.35
N GLY A 43 -0.24 14.48 19.45
CA GLY A 43 -0.56 13.49 20.46
C GLY A 43 -1.90 12.81 20.18
N LYS A 44 -2.64 12.45 21.24
CA LYS A 44 -3.95 11.77 21.17
C LYS A 44 -3.93 10.38 20.52
N TYR A 45 -2.77 9.75 20.47
CA TYR A 45 -2.60 8.39 19.94
C TYR A 45 -3.46 7.34 20.68
N LEU A 46 -3.87 7.63 21.91
CA LEU A 46 -4.69 6.77 22.77
C LEU A 46 -6.06 7.37 23.09
N GLU A 47 -6.46 8.44 22.40
CA GLU A 47 -7.75 9.09 22.62
C GLU A 47 -8.90 8.11 22.33
N GLY A 48 -9.88 8.05 23.24
CA GLY A 48 -11.00 7.12 23.15
C GLY A 48 -10.65 5.65 23.47
N GLY A 49 -9.38 5.35 23.78
CA GLY A 49 -8.92 4.02 24.16
C GLY A 49 -9.07 2.98 23.07
N LYS A 50 -9.05 1.70 23.47
CA LYS A 50 -9.04 0.56 22.55
C LYS A 50 -10.24 0.54 21.59
N GLU A 51 -11.42 0.93 22.05
CA GLU A 51 -12.65 0.96 21.23
C GLU A 51 -12.55 1.98 20.08
N ALA A 52 -11.78 3.06 20.27
CA ALA A 52 -11.48 4.05 19.24
C ALA A 52 -10.22 3.72 18.42
N GLY A 53 -9.59 2.55 18.66
CA GLY A 53 -8.35 2.12 18.00
C GLY A 53 -7.06 2.59 18.68
N GLY A 54 -7.13 3.24 19.84
CA GLY A 54 -5.96 3.68 20.60
C GLY A 54 -5.14 2.50 21.11
N MET A 55 -3.99 2.24 20.50
CA MET A 55 -3.11 1.11 20.78
C MET A 55 -1.64 1.55 20.76
N LEU A 56 -0.78 0.83 21.50
CA LEU A 56 0.67 0.99 21.47
C LEU A 56 1.31 -0.35 21.10
N VAL A 57 2.37 -0.26 20.30
CA VAL A 57 3.24 -1.40 20.02
C VAL A 57 4.57 -1.12 20.68
N ASP A 58 4.93 -1.92 21.69
CA ASP A 58 6.24 -1.88 22.31
C ASP A 58 7.20 -2.78 21.52
N GLN A 59 8.19 -2.17 20.87
CA GLN A 59 9.14 -2.85 20.01
C GLN A 59 10.57 -2.44 20.38
N ARG A 60 11.48 -3.40 20.24
CA ARG A 60 12.91 -3.13 20.40
C ARG A 60 13.37 -2.11 19.35
N PHE A 61 14.06 -1.07 19.80
CA PHE A 61 14.75 -0.16 18.90
C PHE A 61 15.93 -0.84 18.19
N CYS A 62 15.98 -0.72 16.86
CA CYS A 62 17.07 -1.20 16.02
C CYS A 62 17.97 -0.02 15.60
N PRO A 63 19.13 0.18 16.27
CA PRO A 63 19.94 1.39 16.10
C PRO A 63 20.54 1.52 14.69
N ARG A 64 20.70 0.42 13.95
CA ARG A 64 21.17 0.43 12.57
C ARG A 64 20.13 0.94 11.57
N ILE A 65 18.96 1.42 12.01
CA ILE A 65 18.01 2.14 11.14
C ILE A 65 18.65 3.34 10.43
N VAL A 66 19.70 3.93 11.02
CA VAL A 66 20.50 4.99 10.40
C VAL A 66 21.26 4.55 9.14
N GLU A 67 21.48 3.24 8.97
CA GLU A 67 22.04 2.66 7.73
C GLU A 67 20.98 2.53 6.63
N GLY A 68 19.71 2.60 7.01
CA GLY A 68 18.56 2.60 6.13
C GLY A 68 17.72 1.33 6.20
N GLU A 69 16.46 1.51 5.86
CA GLU A 69 15.46 0.46 5.75
C GLU A 69 15.43 -0.09 4.31
N LEU A 70 15.17 -1.39 4.16
CA LEU A 70 14.94 -2.00 2.86
C LEU A 70 13.46 -2.26 2.65
N ARG A 71 12.84 -1.61 1.66
CA ARG A 71 11.52 -1.95 1.16
C ARG A 71 11.63 -2.92 0.00
N TYR A 72 11.07 -4.10 0.16
CA TYR A 72 10.93 -5.07 -0.92
C TYR A 72 9.57 -4.88 -1.57
N ASN A 73 9.56 -4.64 -2.88
CA ASN A 73 8.35 -4.64 -3.69
C ASN A 73 8.11 -6.05 -4.21
N CYS A 74 6.96 -6.62 -3.86
CA CYS A 74 6.61 -8.00 -4.18
C CYS A 74 5.35 -8.10 -5.03
N VAL A 75 5.34 -9.08 -5.93
CA VAL A 75 4.17 -9.50 -6.69
C VAL A 75 3.90 -10.96 -6.39
N GLY A 76 2.84 -11.25 -5.63
CA GLY A 76 2.70 -12.57 -5.03
C GLY A 76 3.95 -12.91 -4.21
N PRO A 77 4.51 -14.13 -4.33
CA PRO A 77 5.73 -14.52 -3.61
C PRO A 77 7.04 -13.98 -4.24
N GLU A 78 6.96 -13.23 -5.34
CA GLU A 78 8.15 -12.86 -6.13
C GLU A 78 8.60 -11.43 -5.85
N LEU A 79 9.90 -11.25 -5.60
CA LEU A 79 10.53 -9.94 -5.48
C LEU A 79 10.71 -9.30 -6.86
N VAL A 80 10.29 -8.05 -7.01
CA VAL A 80 10.43 -7.31 -8.29
C VAL A 80 11.33 -6.08 -8.18
N GLY A 81 11.60 -5.60 -6.98
CA GLY A 81 12.53 -4.49 -6.76
C GLY A 81 12.77 -4.22 -5.28
N ILE A 82 13.88 -3.57 -5.00
CA ILE A 82 14.30 -3.21 -3.65
C ILE A 82 14.50 -1.69 -3.60
N ILE A 83 13.98 -1.04 -2.56
CA ILE A 83 14.24 0.37 -2.28
C ILE A 83 14.99 0.44 -0.96
N HIS A 84 16.21 0.94 -1.00
CA HIS A 84 16.96 1.29 0.20
C HIS A 84 16.67 2.74 0.57
N LYS A 85 15.97 2.93 1.68
CA LYS A 85 15.57 4.24 2.20
C LYS A 85 16.49 4.60 3.36
N LYS A 86 17.45 5.48 3.11
CA LYS A 86 18.38 5.93 4.15
C LYS A 86 17.90 7.25 4.76
N PRO A 87 17.72 7.33 6.09
CA PRO A 87 17.41 8.58 6.77
C PRO A 87 18.41 9.69 6.43
N LYS A 88 17.97 10.94 6.53
CA LYS A 88 18.88 12.08 6.53
C LYS A 88 19.88 11.93 7.68
N GLU A 89 21.11 12.40 7.50
CA GLU A 89 22.12 12.43 8.55
C GLU A 89 21.56 13.08 9.84
N GLY A 90 21.74 12.39 10.98
CA GLY A 90 21.20 12.77 12.28
C GLY A 90 19.75 12.37 12.56
N GLY A 91 19.02 11.84 11.58
CA GLY A 91 17.66 11.33 11.74
C GLY A 91 17.59 9.79 11.81
N ILE A 92 16.44 9.29 12.25
CA ILE A 92 16.11 7.84 12.29
C ILE A 92 14.99 7.47 11.32
N SER A 93 14.23 8.45 10.81
CA SER A 93 13.06 8.22 9.98
C SER A 93 13.39 8.20 8.49
N ALA A 94 13.03 7.10 7.84
CA ALA A 94 13.15 6.89 6.40
C ALA A 94 11.89 7.31 5.61
N VAL A 95 10.92 7.95 6.26
CA VAL A 95 9.62 8.35 5.69
C VAL A 95 9.80 9.40 4.59
N GLY A 96 8.91 9.40 3.59
CA GLY A 96 8.92 10.39 2.53
C GLY A 96 8.74 11.82 3.08
N GLY A 97 9.58 12.76 2.64
CA GLY A 97 9.52 14.15 3.09
C GLY A 97 10.45 14.50 4.27
N THR A 98 11.09 13.52 4.92
CA THR A 98 12.06 13.78 6.01
C THR A 98 13.48 14.11 5.53
N GLY A 99 13.69 14.22 4.21
CA GLY A 99 15.01 14.40 3.60
C GLY A 99 15.79 13.10 3.37
N SER A 100 15.12 11.95 3.49
CA SER A 100 15.70 10.63 3.25
C SER A 100 16.13 10.40 1.79
N ILE A 101 17.19 9.63 1.59
CA ILE A 101 17.74 9.29 0.27
C ILE A 101 17.26 7.89 -0.13
N TYR A 102 16.73 7.79 -1.35
CA TYR A 102 16.12 6.57 -1.87
C TYR A 102 17.00 6.01 -2.99
N THR A 103 17.47 4.78 -2.82
CA THR A 103 18.21 4.05 -3.87
C THR A 103 17.42 2.85 -4.33
N PHE A 104 17.26 2.69 -5.64
CA PHE A 104 16.48 1.62 -6.24
C PHE A 104 17.41 0.54 -6.78
N TYR A 105 17.09 -0.71 -6.47
CA TYR A 105 17.84 -1.88 -6.91
C TYR A 105 16.91 -2.91 -7.55
N GLY A 106 17.48 -3.76 -8.41
CA GLY A 106 16.80 -4.92 -8.94
C GLY A 106 16.64 -6.03 -7.89
N PRO A 107 15.81 -7.05 -8.18
CA PRO A 107 15.56 -8.16 -7.25
C PRO A 107 16.78 -9.04 -6.99
N ASP A 108 17.77 -9.04 -7.91
CA ASP A 108 18.98 -9.86 -7.84
C ASP A 108 20.18 -9.14 -7.20
N GLU A 109 19.96 -8.01 -6.52
CA GLU A 109 21.03 -7.18 -5.94
C GLU A 109 21.91 -7.98 -4.94
N PRO A 110 23.21 -8.20 -5.25
CA PRO A 110 24.07 -9.03 -4.43
C PRO A 110 24.27 -8.55 -2.99
N LYS A 111 24.19 -7.23 -2.75
CA LYS A 111 24.35 -6.65 -1.40
C LYS A 111 23.35 -7.19 -0.38
N PHE A 112 22.14 -7.50 -0.83
CA PHE A 112 21.05 -7.95 0.05
C PHE A 112 20.78 -9.44 -0.07
N LYS A 113 21.66 -10.20 -0.74
CA LYS A 113 21.44 -11.60 -1.08
C LYS A 113 21.12 -12.48 0.13
N ASN A 114 21.77 -12.24 1.28
CA ASN A 114 21.49 -12.99 2.51
C ASN A 114 20.04 -12.79 2.98
N LEU A 115 19.55 -11.55 3.02
CA LEU A 115 18.15 -11.24 3.32
C LEU A 115 17.21 -11.83 2.27
N THR A 116 17.47 -11.55 0.99
CA THR A 116 16.63 -12.02 -0.13
C THR A 116 16.47 -13.54 -0.11
N ASP A 117 17.57 -14.29 0.07
CA ASP A 117 17.54 -15.74 0.08
C ASP A 117 16.77 -16.30 1.28
N ASN A 118 16.99 -15.78 2.49
CA ASN A 118 16.29 -16.26 3.67
C ASN A 118 14.79 -15.94 3.58
N PHE A 119 14.45 -14.71 3.20
CA PHE A 119 13.06 -14.28 3.11
C PHE A 119 12.29 -15.08 2.06
N LEU A 120 12.77 -15.10 0.81
CA LEU A 120 12.02 -15.72 -0.30
C LEU A 120 12.01 -17.25 -0.26
N LYS A 121 12.99 -17.90 0.36
CA LYS A 121 13.06 -19.37 0.40
C LYS A 121 12.51 -19.98 1.68
N LYS A 122 12.48 -19.22 2.78
CA LYS A 122 12.08 -19.72 4.10
C LYS A 122 10.91 -18.91 4.66
N ASP A 123 11.15 -17.64 4.96
CA ASP A 123 10.23 -16.86 5.81
C ASP A 123 8.91 -16.55 5.13
N ILE A 124 8.89 -16.37 3.81
CA ILE A 124 7.69 -16.05 3.04
C ILE A 124 6.58 -17.11 3.18
N ASN A 125 6.96 -18.38 3.37
CA ASN A 125 6.01 -19.49 3.57
C ASN A 125 5.34 -19.44 4.95
N HIS A 126 5.88 -18.65 5.88
CA HIS A 126 5.36 -18.48 7.23
C HIS A 126 4.52 -17.20 7.39
N VAL A 127 4.56 -16.26 6.44
CA VAL A 127 3.86 -14.97 6.53
C VAL A 127 2.35 -15.17 6.66
N MET A 128 1.68 -15.73 5.66
CA MET A 128 0.21 -15.89 5.69
C MET A 128 -0.26 -16.80 6.84
N PRO A 129 0.40 -17.95 7.13
CA PRO A 129 0.03 -18.76 8.29
C PRO A 129 0.17 -18.05 9.64
N SER A 130 1.19 -17.20 9.82
CA SER A 130 1.38 -16.46 11.07
C SER A 130 0.30 -15.39 11.29
N LEU A 131 -0.34 -14.94 10.22
CA LEU A 131 -1.48 -14.03 10.26
C LEU A 131 -2.82 -14.76 10.42
N GLY A 132 -2.83 -16.10 10.52
CA GLY A 132 -4.06 -16.90 10.53
C GLY A 132 -4.76 -16.98 9.18
N LEU A 133 -4.05 -16.67 8.10
CA LEU A 133 -4.58 -16.55 6.73
C LEU A 133 -3.99 -17.62 5.79
N SER A 134 -3.74 -18.83 6.28
CA SER A 134 -3.13 -19.91 5.47
C SER A 134 -3.88 -20.25 4.18
N ASP A 135 -5.19 -20.00 4.14
CA ASP A 135 -6.05 -20.27 2.97
C ASP A 135 -6.16 -19.05 2.01
N GLU A 136 -5.56 -17.91 2.36
CA GLU A 136 -5.46 -16.74 1.49
C GLU A 136 -4.21 -16.81 0.62
N PRO A 137 -4.27 -16.38 -0.65
CA PRO A 137 -3.06 -16.16 -1.42
C PRO A 137 -2.27 -14.98 -0.85
N ILE A 138 -0.94 -15.03 -0.97
CA ILE A 138 -0.09 -13.85 -0.78
C ILE A 138 -0.59 -12.73 -1.72
N PRO A 139 -0.64 -11.45 -1.25
CA PRO A 139 -1.15 -10.36 -2.06
C PRO A 139 -0.48 -10.23 -3.42
N LEU A 140 -1.26 -9.80 -4.40
CA LEU A 140 -0.78 -9.66 -5.77
C LEU A 140 0.21 -8.49 -5.94
N TRP A 141 0.10 -7.43 -5.13
CA TRP A 141 1.06 -6.34 -5.03
C TRP A 141 1.14 -5.89 -3.58
N TRP A 142 2.34 -5.95 -3.00
CA TRP A 142 2.57 -5.61 -1.60
C TRP A 142 4.03 -5.26 -1.36
N THR A 143 4.30 -4.69 -0.21
CA THR A 143 5.65 -4.42 0.26
C THR A 143 5.90 -4.96 1.65
N THR A 144 7.16 -5.25 1.92
CA THR A 144 7.66 -5.51 3.27
C THR A 144 8.89 -4.65 3.51
N ASP A 145 8.95 -4.06 4.69
CA ASP A 145 10.02 -3.15 5.08
C ASP A 145 10.87 -3.80 6.16
N PHE A 146 12.19 -3.86 5.92
CA PHE A 146 13.15 -4.53 6.79
C PHE A 146 14.12 -3.57 7.44
N ILE A 147 14.38 -3.83 8.72
CA ILE A 147 15.36 -3.11 9.53
C ILE A 147 16.44 -4.09 9.96
N LEU A 148 17.68 -3.64 9.87
CA LEU A 148 18.84 -4.42 10.28
C LEU A 148 18.97 -4.44 11.80
N ALA A 149 18.93 -5.64 12.39
CA ALA A 149 18.87 -5.84 13.83
C ALA A 149 20.14 -6.43 14.44
N SER A 150 21.04 -6.99 13.62
CA SER A 150 22.34 -7.49 14.09
C SER A 150 23.28 -6.34 14.47
N PRO A 151 24.23 -6.54 15.41
CA PRO A 151 25.21 -5.52 15.80
C PRO A 151 26.02 -4.95 14.62
N GLU A 152 26.52 -3.73 14.77
CA GLU A 152 27.47 -3.13 13.82
C GLU A 152 28.71 -4.03 13.65
N GLY A 153 29.20 -4.17 12.42
CA GLY A 153 30.33 -5.04 12.09
C GLY A 153 29.98 -6.52 11.91
N THR A 154 28.71 -6.91 12.05
CA THR A 154 28.26 -8.27 11.69
C THR A 154 28.51 -8.52 10.19
N PRO A 155 29.16 -9.62 9.77
CA PRO A 155 29.32 -9.97 8.36
C PRO A 155 27.97 -10.06 7.64
N ALA A 156 27.88 -9.61 6.39
CA ALA A 156 26.62 -9.52 5.64
C ALA A 156 25.87 -10.86 5.55
N GLU A 157 26.60 -11.98 5.49
CA GLU A 157 26.09 -13.35 5.49
C GLU A 157 25.52 -13.82 6.84
N GLU A 158 25.85 -13.13 7.93
CA GLU A 158 25.37 -13.40 9.29
C GLU A 158 24.34 -12.36 9.78
N GLU A 159 24.10 -11.32 8.99
CA GLU A 159 23.16 -10.26 9.34
C GLU A 159 21.74 -10.79 9.58
N LYS A 160 21.10 -10.22 10.59
CA LYS A 160 19.71 -10.51 10.94
C LYS A 160 18.86 -9.28 10.66
N TRP A 161 17.88 -9.47 9.79
CA TRP A 161 16.91 -8.46 9.44
C TRP A 161 15.57 -8.81 10.08
N ILE A 162 14.84 -7.79 10.52
CA ILE A 162 13.49 -7.94 11.05
C ILE A 162 12.52 -7.16 10.17
N VAL A 163 11.29 -7.64 10.07
CA VAL A 163 10.21 -6.89 9.42
C VAL A 163 9.76 -5.78 10.38
N GLY A 164 9.76 -4.54 9.90
CA GLY A 164 9.12 -3.42 10.58
C GLY A 164 7.63 -3.33 10.22
N GLU A 165 7.31 -3.46 8.93
CA GLU A 165 5.95 -3.30 8.41
C GLU A 165 5.70 -4.13 7.15
N PHE A 166 4.47 -4.59 6.99
CA PHE A 166 3.91 -5.08 5.74
C PHE A 166 2.85 -4.10 5.23
N ASN A 167 2.78 -3.90 3.92
CA ASN A 167 1.71 -3.15 3.30
C ASN A 167 1.15 -3.93 2.11
N CYS A 168 -0.13 -4.29 2.13
CA CYS A 168 -0.78 -5.00 1.03
C CYS A 168 -1.94 -4.21 0.39
N SER A 169 -2.51 -3.25 1.12
CA SER A 169 -3.53 -2.36 0.55
C SER A 169 -2.87 -1.17 -0.11
N CYS A 170 -3.21 -0.95 -1.38
CA CYS A 170 -3.03 0.34 -2.03
C CYS A 170 -1.60 0.90 -2.07
N VAL A 171 -0.60 0.04 -1.93
CA VAL A 171 0.80 0.43 -2.04
C VAL A 171 1.08 1.08 -3.39
N GLY A 172 1.70 2.25 -3.34
CA GLY A 172 2.06 3.04 -4.50
C GLY A 172 3.29 2.52 -5.25
N ILE A 173 3.30 2.58 -6.58
CA ILE A 173 4.55 2.46 -7.35
C ILE A 173 5.30 3.80 -7.30
N SER A 174 6.45 3.85 -6.60
CA SER A 174 7.23 5.10 -6.43
C SER A 174 7.61 5.77 -7.74
N LYS A 175 7.85 4.99 -8.79
CA LYS A 175 8.17 5.46 -10.14
C LYS A 175 7.02 6.23 -10.80
N CYS A 176 5.79 6.10 -10.31
CA CYS A 176 4.62 6.81 -10.81
C CYS A 176 4.28 8.08 -10.02
N LEU A 177 5.05 8.44 -8.99
CA LEU A 177 4.81 9.64 -8.18
C LEU A 177 4.72 10.97 -8.97
N PRO A 178 5.39 11.16 -10.12
CA PRO A 178 5.20 12.38 -10.92
C PRO A 178 3.76 12.57 -11.46
N ALA A 179 2.96 11.51 -11.56
CA ALA A 179 1.56 11.61 -12.00
C ALA A 179 0.58 11.98 -10.87
N TYR A 180 1.05 12.12 -9.63
CA TYR A 180 0.22 12.46 -8.47
C TYR A 180 -0.02 13.98 -8.37
N CYS A 181 -1.29 14.38 -8.25
CA CYS A 181 -1.71 15.78 -8.11
C CYS A 181 -1.30 16.39 -6.78
N LYS A 182 -0.78 17.61 -6.84
CA LYS A 182 -0.41 18.44 -5.68
C LYS A 182 -0.83 19.88 -5.95
N ASP A 183 -0.75 20.74 -4.93
CA ASP A 183 -1.05 22.16 -5.06
C ASP A 183 -0.22 22.84 -6.16
N ASP A 184 1.05 22.44 -6.33
CA ASP A 184 1.96 22.94 -7.36
C ASP A 184 1.83 22.20 -8.72
N THR A 185 1.32 20.96 -8.72
CA THR A 185 1.08 20.16 -9.93
C THR A 185 -0.37 19.62 -10.00
N PRO A 186 -1.41 20.49 -10.03
CA PRO A 186 -2.80 20.06 -9.90
C PRO A 186 -3.33 19.28 -11.10
N ASN A 187 -2.62 19.33 -12.23
CA ASN A 187 -2.97 18.64 -13.48
C ASN A 187 -2.10 17.41 -13.77
N ALA A 188 -1.27 16.99 -12.80
CA ALA A 188 -0.39 15.83 -12.94
C ALA A 188 -1.15 14.58 -13.41
N ASN A 189 -0.55 13.86 -14.36
CA ASN A 189 -1.14 12.71 -15.03
C ASN A 189 -0.05 11.75 -15.55
N TRP A 190 -0.47 10.66 -16.21
CA TRP A 190 0.44 9.63 -16.73
C TRP A 190 1.58 10.18 -17.60
N ASN A 191 1.36 11.26 -18.36
CA ASN A 191 2.39 11.81 -19.24
C ASN A 191 3.52 12.51 -18.47
N ASP A 192 3.28 12.94 -17.24
CA ASP A 192 4.28 13.62 -16.40
C ASP A 192 5.31 12.64 -15.79
N ILE A 193 5.09 11.34 -15.91
CA ILE A 193 6.08 10.33 -15.51
C ILE A 193 7.20 10.27 -16.56
N PRO A 194 8.48 10.36 -16.16
CA PRO A 194 9.61 10.15 -17.08
C PRO A 194 9.52 8.79 -17.79
N ASP A 195 9.90 8.73 -19.06
CA ASP A 195 9.73 7.50 -19.85
C ASP A 195 10.51 6.30 -19.30
N GLU A 196 11.67 6.53 -18.69
CA GLU A 196 12.42 5.49 -18.00
C GLU A 196 11.65 4.91 -16.82
N ASP A 197 11.04 5.79 -16.01
CA ASP A 197 10.21 5.40 -14.87
C ASP A 197 8.91 4.70 -15.32
N LYS A 198 8.30 5.10 -16.45
CA LYS A 198 7.18 4.38 -17.06
C LYS A 198 7.57 2.95 -17.43
N LYS A 199 8.74 2.75 -18.04
CA LYS A 199 9.23 1.41 -18.41
C LYS A 199 9.43 0.54 -17.17
N GLU A 200 10.09 1.09 -16.15
CA GLU A 200 10.31 0.36 -14.88
C GLU A 200 8.99 0.01 -14.19
N ALA A 201 8.06 0.96 -14.10
CA ALA A 201 6.73 0.70 -13.51
C ALA A 201 5.96 -0.39 -14.27
N MET A 202 6.05 -0.38 -15.61
CA MET A 202 5.44 -1.41 -16.45
C MET A 202 6.04 -2.81 -16.22
N VAL A 203 7.32 -2.94 -15.84
CA VAL A 203 7.90 -4.24 -15.46
C VAL A 203 7.16 -4.84 -14.27
N TYR A 204 6.83 -4.02 -13.26
CA TYR A 204 6.05 -4.47 -12.10
C TYR A 204 4.62 -4.84 -12.51
N GLY A 205 3.97 -4.01 -13.32
CA GLY A 205 2.64 -4.28 -13.87
C GLY A 205 2.58 -5.59 -14.67
N ASP A 206 3.50 -5.80 -15.60
CA ASP A 206 3.56 -7.01 -16.42
C ASP A 206 3.80 -8.26 -15.57
N LYS A 207 4.61 -8.14 -14.51
CA LYS A 207 4.79 -9.23 -13.54
C LYS A 207 3.50 -9.52 -12.79
N MET A 208 2.78 -8.49 -12.36
CA MET A 208 1.46 -8.59 -11.74
C MET A 208 0.46 -9.34 -12.64
N GLY A 209 0.40 -8.99 -13.93
CA GLY A 209 -0.44 -9.69 -14.90
C GLY A 209 -0.11 -11.17 -15.06
N LYS A 210 1.19 -11.52 -15.11
CA LYS A 210 1.64 -12.92 -15.18
C LYS A 210 1.26 -13.72 -13.93
N VAL A 211 1.43 -13.16 -12.74
CA VAL A 211 1.06 -13.82 -11.48
C VAL A 211 -0.47 -13.96 -11.38
N ALA A 212 -1.23 -12.92 -11.73
CA ALA A 212 -2.68 -12.97 -11.78
C ALA A 212 -3.18 -14.07 -12.74
N LEU A 213 -2.57 -14.18 -13.92
CA LEU A 213 -2.89 -15.23 -14.88
C LEU A 213 -2.65 -16.63 -14.30
N SER A 214 -1.57 -16.82 -13.54
CA SER A 214 -1.26 -18.09 -12.87
C SER A 214 -2.29 -18.42 -11.79
N ILE A 215 -2.67 -17.44 -10.96
CA ILE A 215 -3.70 -17.62 -9.90
C ILE A 215 -5.06 -17.98 -10.52
N LEU A 216 -5.42 -17.30 -11.61
CA LEU A 216 -6.71 -17.50 -12.26
C LEU A 216 -6.77 -18.72 -13.19
N ALA A 217 -5.67 -19.42 -13.44
CA ALA A 217 -5.60 -20.48 -14.46
C ALA A 217 -6.65 -21.61 -14.30
N ASN A 218 -7.18 -21.81 -13.08
CA ASN A 218 -8.21 -22.81 -12.78
C ASN A 218 -9.65 -22.24 -12.75
N ALA A 219 -9.84 -20.94 -12.95
CA ALA A 219 -11.15 -20.31 -12.99
C ALA A 219 -11.80 -20.45 -14.38
N CYS A 220 -13.14 -20.34 -14.44
CA CYS A 220 -13.84 -20.20 -15.71
C CYS A 220 -13.75 -18.74 -16.16
N GLY A 221 -13.01 -18.47 -17.23
CA GLY A 221 -12.89 -17.13 -17.81
C GLY A 221 -14.10 -16.69 -18.62
N GLY A 222 -14.30 -15.39 -18.77
CA GLY A 222 -15.29 -14.83 -19.69
C GLY A 222 -14.75 -14.58 -21.09
N THR A 223 -15.66 -14.34 -22.05
CA THR A 223 -15.32 -14.19 -23.48
C THR A 223 -15.26 -12.74 -23.96
N SER A 224 -15.63 -11.76 -23.12
CA SER A 224 -15.61 -10.33 -23.44
C SER A 224 -15.51 -9.47 -22.18
N PRO A 225 -15.06 -8.20 -22.28
CA PRO A 225 -15.17 -7.25 -21.17
C PRO A 225 -16.61 -7.10 -20.66
N ILE A 226 -16.76 -6.69 -19.39
CA ILE A 226 -18.05 -6.49 -18.73
C ILE A 226 -18.61 -5.12 -19.10
N ASP A 227 -19.93 -5.02 -19.34
CA ASP A 227 -20.59 -3.73 -19.46
C ASP A 227 -20.67 -3.06 -18.07
N VAL A 228 -19.91 -1.99 -17.90
CA VAL A 228 -19.86 -1.19 -16.67
C VAL A 228 -20.61 0.13 -16.80
N SER A 229 -21.31 0.37 -17.91
CA SER A 229 -22.02 1.63 -18.18
C SER A 229 -23.12 1.95 -17.18
N ALA A 230 -23.60 0.93 -16.46
CA ALA A 230 -24.53 1.12 -15.36
C ALA A 230 -23.90 1.94 -14.21
N LEU A 231 -22.58 1.89 -13.99
CA LEU A 231 -21.90 2.57 -12.88
C LEU A 231 -21.63 4.04 -13.18
N THR A 232 -21.66 4.89 -12.15
CA THR A 232 -21.27 6.30 -12.32
C THR A 232 -19.80 6.43 -12.71
N GLN A 233 -19.55 7.10 -13.84
CA GLN A 233 -18.19 7.39 -14.31
C GLN A 233 -17.62 8.62 -13.60
N ILE A 234 -16.68 8.40 -12.68
CA ILE A 234 -15.90 9.47 -12.03
C ILE A 234 -14.70 9.89 -12.88
N ALA A 235 -14.12 8.93 -13.62
CA ALA A 235 -12.97 9.16 -14.48
C ALA A 235 -13.25 10.19 -15.57
N LYS A 236 -12.36 11.18 -15.73
CA LYS A 236 -12.46 12.16 -16.83
C LYS A 236 -11.97 11.60 -18.17
N ASP A 237 -10.96 10.75 -18.12
CA ASP A 237 -10.35 10.05 -19.24
C ASP A 237 -9.60 8.81 -18.74
N TYR A 238 -9.08 8.03 -19.68
CA TYR A 238 -8.28 6.83 -19.42
C TYR A 238 -6.88 6.96 -20.02
N LEU A 239 -6.27 8.15 -19.93
CA LEU A 239 -4.97 8.44 -20.53
C LEU A 239 -3.90 7.41 -20.12
N GLY A 240 -3.30 6.74 -21.11
CA GLY A 240 -2.27 5.72 -20.93
C GLY A 240 -2.79 4.28 -20.83
N LEU A 241 -4.11 4.09 -20.69
CA LEU A 241 -4.72 2.76 -20.64
C LEU A 241 -4.73 2.14 -22.05
N LYS A 242 -4.32 0.88 -22.15
CA LYS A 242 -4.41 0.11 -23.40
C LYS A 242 -5.85 -0.31 -23.69
N GLU A 243 -6.12 -0.59 -24.95
CA GLU A 243 -7.39 -1.22 -25.35
C GLU A 243 -7.56 -2.57 -24.65
N GLN A 244 -8.80 -2.85 -24.23
CA GLN A 244 -9.13 -4.13 -23.61
C GLN A 244 -9.04 -5.27 -24.65
N PRO A 245 -8.54 -6.46 -24.30
CA PRO A 245 -8.58 -7.60 -25.19
C PRO A 245 -10.03 -7.92 -25.59
N ALA A 246 -10.30 -8.11 -26.88
CA ALA A 246 -11.64 -8.46 -27.36
C ALA A 246 -12.12 -9.82 -26.84
N ASN A 247 -11.18 -10.78 -26.71
CA ASN A 247 -11.41 -12.11 -26.15
C ASN A 247 -10.44 -12.30 -24.97
N PRO A 248 -10.71 -11.70 -23.80
CA PRO A 248 -9.83 -11.83 -22.66
C PRO A 248 -9.86 -13.26 -22.12
N LYS A 249 -8.76 -13.73 -21.53
CA LYS A 249 -8.73 -15.01 -20.82
C LYS A 249 -9.53 -14.96 -19.52
N PHE A 250 -9.47 -13.81 -18.86
CA PHE A 250 -10.17 -13.50 -17.62
C PHE A 250 -10.50 -12.00 -17.60
N ARG A 251 -11.47 -11.63 -16.79
CA ARG A 251 -11.98 -10.27 -16.65
C ARG A 251 -11.73 -9.79 -15.24
N THR A 252 -10.98 -8.70 -15.11
CA THR A 252 -10.73 -8.06 -13.83
C THR A 252 -11.23 -6.63 -13.81
N ALA A 253 -11.59 -6.17 -12.63
CA ALA A 253 -11.85 -4.76 -12.36
C ALA A 253 -10.79 -4.22 -11.42
N LEU A 254 -10.28 -3.02 -11.72
CA LEU A 254 -9.45 -2.25 -10.79
C LEU A 254 -10.37 -1.27 -10.06
N VAL A 255 -10.73 -1.63 -8.82
CA VAL A 255 -11.72 -0.94 -8.00
C VAL A 255 -11.05 0.20 -7.24
N GLN A 256 -11.48 1.43 -7.51
CA GLN A 256 -10.92 2.65 -6.92
C GLN A 256 -12.00 3.41 -6.17
N ILE A 257 -11.58 4.39 -5.38
CA ILE A 257 -12.48 5.36 -4.76
C ILE A 257 -11.98 6.77 -5.02
N TYR A 258 -12.91 7.72 -5.11
CA TYR A 258 -12.64 9.15 -5.22
C TYR A 258 -13.32 9.87 -4.05
N VAL A 259 -12.55 10.51 -3.19
CA VAL A 259 -13.08 11.23 -2.01
C VAL A 259 -13.47 12.64 -2.43
N ARG A 260 -14.75 12.89 -2.66
CA ARG A 260 -15.29 14.13 -3.25
C ARG A 260 -15.00 15.37 -2.42
N SER A 261 -14.88 15.20 -1.10
CA SER A 261 -14.53 16.26 -0.16
C SER A 261 -13.04 16.60 -0.11
N ALA A 262 -12.19 15.70 -0.62
CA ALA A 262 -10.74 15.86 -0.57
C ALA A 262 -10.20 16.62 -1.81
N PRO A 263 -9.14 17.42 -1.66
CA PRO A 263 -8.42 17.97 -2.80
C PRO A 263 -8.06 16.89 -3.82
N TYR A 264 -8.36 17.16 -5.09
CA TYR A 264 -8.12 16.26 -6.23
C TYR A 264 -8.81 14.88 -6.17
N GLY A 265 -9.64 14.61 -5.15
CA GLY A 265 -10.24 13.29 -4.90
C GLY A 265 -9.44 12.37 -3.98
N GLY A 266 -8.36 12.88 -3.38
CA GLY A 266 -7.46 12.15 -2.49
C GLY A 266 -5.97 12.39 -2.80
N SER A 267 -5.13 12.10 -1.81
CA SER A 267 -3.65 12.25 -1.83
C SER A 267 -2.92 11.22 -2.70
N ASP A 268 -3.63 10.50 -3.55
CA ASP A 268 -3.14 9.40 -4.36
C ASP A 268 -3.70 9.44 -5.79
N LYS A 269 -4.28 10.58 -6.21
CA LYS A 269 -4.97 10.73 -7.48
C LYS A 269 -4.18 11.54 -8.52
N SER A 270 -4.38 11.17 -9.78
CA SER A 270 -4.07 12.00 -10.95
C SER A 270 -5.26 12.87 -11.31
N SER A 271 -5.04 13.83 -12.21
CA SER A 271 -6.02 14.86 -12.57
C SER A 271 -7.32 14.34 -13.21
N ASN A 272 -7.29 13.10 -13.72
CA ASN A 272 -8.43 12.39 -14.27
C ASN A 272 -9.24 11.57 -13.25
N GLY A 273 -8.85 11.59 -11.97
CA GLY A 273 -9.56 10.93 -10.87
C GLY A 273 -9.19 9.46 -10.64
N HIS A 274 -8.25 8.92 -11.43
CA HIS A 274 -7.65 7.63 -11.15
C HIS A 274 -6.49 7.74 -10.16
N ARG A 275 -6.12 6.62 -9.55
CA ARG A 275 -4.85 6.54 -8.82
C ARG A 275 -3.67 6.74 -9.77
N TYR A 276 -2.64 7.42 -9.29
CA TYR A 276 -1.48 7.80 -10.12
C TYR A 276 -0.72 6.61 -10.73
N ASP A 277 -0.85 5.42 -10.15
CA ASP A 277 -0.22 4.18 -10.57
C ASP A 277 -1.21 3.15 -11.15
N MET A 278 -2.42 3.57 -11.51
CA MET A 278 -3.44 2.72 -12.11
C MET A 278 -2.97 2.08 -13.43
N ILE A 279 -2.22 2.84 -14.24
CA ILE A 279 -1.83 2.43 -15.60
C ILE A 279 -0.95 1.18 -15.61
N PRO A 280 0.17 1.08 -14.86
CA PRO A 280 0.97 -0.14 -14.83
C PRO A 280 0.17 -1.38 -14.43
N PHE A 281 -0.69 -1.28 -13.41
CA PHE A 281 -1.47 -2.42 -12.97
C PHE A 281 -2.50 -2.86 -14.01
N ALA A 282 -3.26 -1.92 -14.58
CA ALA A 282 -4.27 -2.25 -15.58
C ALA A 282 -3.63 -2.76 -16.89
N ASN A 283 -2.58 -2.09 -17.38
CA ASN A 283 -1.89 -2.50 -18.60
C ASN A 283 -1.13 -3.82 -18.43
N GLY A 284 -0.62 -4.12 -17.23
CA GLY A 284 0.00 -5.39 -16.90
C GLY A 284 -0.95 -6.58 -17.07
N MET A 285 -2.20 -6.44 -16.60
CA MET A 285 -3.27 -7.42 -16.83
C MET A 285 -3.57 -7.56 -18.32
N ILE A 286 -3.73 -6.44 -19.04
CA ILE A 286 -4.02 -6.42 -20.47
C ILE A 286 -2.92 -7.12 -21.27
N ASN A 287 -1.65 -6.86 -20.95
CA ASN A 287 -0.50 -7.51 -21.58
C ASN A 287 -0.46 -9.03 -21.31
N ALA A 288 -1.03 -9.50 -20.20
CA ALA A 288 -1.19 -10.93 -19.91
C ALA A 288 -2.42 -11.57 -20.62
N GLY A 289 -3.19 -10.78 -21.36
CA GLY A 289 -4.42 -11.21 -22.04
C GLY A 289 -5.65 -11.21 -21.13
N ILE A 290 -5.62 -10.46 -20.03
CA ILE A 290 -6.71 -10.31 -19.06
C ILE A 290 -7.32 -8.91 -19.26
N SER A 291 -8.64 -8.78 -19.42
CA SER A 291 -9.23 -7.42 -19.45
C SER A 291 -9.18 -6.83 -18.05
N CYS A 292 -8.81 -5.55 -17.92
CA CYS A 292 -8.77 -4.85 -16.64
C CYS A 292 -9.48 -3.50 -16.77
N GLN A 293 -10.69 -3.41 -16.20
CA GLN A 293 -11.54 -2.23 -16.31
C GLN A 293 -11.45 -1.39 -15.03
N PRO A 294 -10.90 -0.16 -15.09
CA PRO A 294 -10.89 0.72 -13.93
C PRO A 294 -12.31 1.22 -13.64
N ILE A 295 -12.79 0.98 -12.42
CA ILE A 295 -14.12 1.42 -11.95
C ILE A 295 -14.00 2.12 -10.60
N HIS A 296 -14.92 3.03 -10.32
CA HIS A 296 -14.98 3.74 -9.04
C HIS A 296 -16.16 3.24 -8.22
N TYR A 297 -15.90 2.94 -6.95
CA TYR A 297 -16.94 2.69 -5.97
C TYR A 297 -17.54 4.01 -5.50
N VAL A 298 -18.84 4.17 -5.70
CA VAL A 298 -19.66 5.29 -5.23
C VAL A 298 -20.63 4.72 -4.20
N HIS A 299 -20.52 5.16 -2.95
CA HIS A 299 -21.17 4.45 -1.84
C HIS A 299 -22.71 4.50 -1.88
N GLU A 300 -23.29 5.52 -2.52
CA GLU A 300 -24.72 5.64 -2.78
C GLU A 300 -25.22 4.62 -3.81
N GLU A 301 -24.32 4.06 -4.62
CA GLU A 301 -24.60 3.06 -5.64
C GLU A 301 -24.20 1.64 -5.21
N HIS A 302 -23.98 1.39 -3.92
CA HIS A 302 -23.43 0.15 -3.39
C HIS A 302 -24.06 -1.12 -4.02
N ASP A 303 -25.38 -1.25 -3.95
CA ASP A 303 -26.05 -2.46 -4.43
C ASP A 303 -25.88 -2.61 -5.96
N LYS A 304 -25.98 -1.51 -6.71
CA LYS A 304 -25.72 -1.47 -8.16
C LYS A 304 -24.27 -1.86 -8.48
N PHE A 305 -23.32 -1.40 -7.68
CA PHE A 305 -21.90 -1.71 -7.84
C PHE A 305 -21.65 -3.22 -7.69
N PHE A 306 -22.19 -3.85 -6.63
CA PHE A 306 -22.03 -5.28 -6.40
C PHE A 306 -22.77 -6.16 -7.40
N GLU A 307 -23.88 -5.68 -7.98
CA GLU A 307 -24.54 -6.33 -9.12
C GLU A 307 -23.66 -6.37 -10.39
N VAL A 308 -22.81 -5.37 -10.59
CA VAL A 308 -21.85 -5.33 -11.71
C VAL A 308 -20.62 -6.16 -11.38
N VAL A 309 -20.00 -5.97 -10.22
CA VAL A 309 -18.69 -6.59 -9.92
C VAL A 309 -18.73 -8.11 -9.80
N LYS A 310 -19.88 -8.70 -9.46
CA LYS A 310 -20.05 -10.17 -9.44
C LYS A 310 -19.91 -10.85 -10.81
N ASN A 311 -19.84 -10.09 -11.89
CA ASN A 311 -19.65 -10.62 -13.24
C ASN A 311 -18.16 -10.70 -13.64
N PHE A 312 -17.25 -10.15 -12.84
CA PHE A 312 -15.81 -10.26 -13.05
C PHE A 312 -15.27 -11.56 -12.46
N ASP A 313 -14.09 -11.97 -12.94
CA ASP A 313 -13.40 -13.17 -12.46
C ASP A 313 -12.47 -12.83 -11.28
N ALA A 314 -12.00 -11.58 -11.19
CA ALA A 314 -11.30 -11.04 -10.02
C ALA A 314 -11.42 -9.52 -9.86
N LEU A 315 -11.23 -9.04 -8.63
CA LEU A 315 -11.22 -7.62 -8.28
C LEU A 315 -9.86 -7.24 -7.70
N ILE A 316 -9.25 -6.18 -8.25
CA ILE A 316 -8.04 -5.54 -7.70
C ILE A 316 -8.51 -4.33 -6.89
N VAL A 317 -8.48 -4.44 -5.57
CA VAL A 317 -8.96 -3.39 -4.66
C VAL A 317 -7.87 -2.36 -4.46
N ARG A 318 -8.16 -1.13 -4.91
CA ARG A 318 -7.31 0.06 -4.79
C ARG A 318 -8.05 1.18 -4.07
N CYS A 319 -8.83 0.82 -3.04
CA CYS A 319 -9.47 1.74 -2.11
C CYS A 319 -8.71 1.71 -0.78
N ASN A 320 -8.08 2.82 -0.39
CA ASN A 320 -7.39 2.89 0.91
C ASN A 320 -8.41 2.76 2.05
N PRO A 321 -8.11 2.01 3.13
CA PRO A 321 -8.93 2.02 4.33
C PRO A 321 -9.23 3.45 4.80
N GLY A 322 -10.48 3.71 5.15
CA GLY A 322 -10.92 5.02 5.60
C GLY A 322 -11.32 5.99 4.49
N GLN A 323 -10.87 5.81 3.23
CA GLN A 323 -11.31 6.67 2.12
C GLN A 323 -12.82 6.56 1.86
N ILE A 324 -13.41 5.37 2.03
CA ILE A 324 -14.87 5.18 1.91
C ILE A 324 -15.60 6.00 2.96
N LYS A 325 -15.12 5.97 4.21
CA LYS A 325 -15.68 6.77 5.30
C LYS A 325 -15.49 8.27 5.06
N ALA A 326 -14.33 8.69 4.57
CA ALA A 326 -14.02 10.08 4.26
C ALA A 326 -14.93 10.66 3.15
N ASP A 327 -15.37 9.82 2.21
CA ASP A 327 -16.35 10.21 1.19
C ASP A 327 -17.82 10.17 1.68
N GLY A 328 -18.07 9.65 2.89
CA GLY A 328 -19.40 9.57 3.50
C GLY A 328 -20.04 8.17 3.50
N GLY A 329 -19.34 7.15 3.01
CA GLY A 329 -19.78 5.76 2.99
C GLY A 329 -19.43 4.97 4.25
N SER A 330 -19.79 3.68 4.26
CA SER A 330 -19.38 2.72 5.29
C SER A 330 -18.31 1.78 4.74
N GLN A 331 -17.11 1.80 5.35
CA GLN A 331 -16.01 0.88 5.05
C GLN A 331 -16.42 -0.57 5.34
N GLU A 332 -17.01 -0.81 6.51
CA GLU A 332 -17.52 -2.12 6.93
C GLU A 332 -18.50 -2.71 5.91
N LYS A 333 -19.48 -1.92 5.44
CA LYS A 333 -20.46 -2.38 4.43
C LYS A 333 -19.77 -2.84 3.14
N PHE A 334 -18.75 -2.10 2.70
CA PHE A 334 -17.98 -2.46 1.51
C PHE A 334 -17.15 -3.72 1.71
N ASP A 335 -16.45 -3.82 2.84
CA ASP A 335 -15.61 -4.97 3.19
C ASP A 335 -16.45 -6.24 3.32
N ASP A 336 -17.61 -6.17 3.97
CA ASP A 336 -18.54 -7.32 4.07
C ASP A 336 -19.02 -7.79 2.71
N SER A 337 -19.35 -6.87 1.80
CA SER A 337 -19.80 -7.23 0.46
C SER A 337 -18.65 -7.80 -0.39
N MET A 338 -17.41 -7.32 -0.20
CA MET A 338 -16.21 -7.93 -0.80
C MET A 338 -15.95 -9.35 -0.27
N ARG A 339 -16.19 -9.60 1.03
CA ARG A 339 -16.14 -10.96 1.60
C ARG A 339 -17.19 -11.87 0.97
N GLU A 340 -18.40 -11.38 0.74
CA GLU A 340 -19.45 -12.15 0.05
C GLU A 340 -19.11 -12.44 -1.42
N ILE A 341 -18.55 -11.47 -2.15
CA ILE A 341 -18.02 -11.68 -3.51
C ILE A 341 -16.95 -12.78 -3.51
N LYS A 342 -16.05 -12.75 -2.52
CA LYS A 342 -15.02 -13.78 -2.39
C LYS A 342 -15.63 -15.16 -2.13
N LYS A 343 -16.64 -15.25 -1.25
CA LYS A 343 -17.37 -16.50 -0.96
C LYS A 343 -18.08 -17.06 -2.20
N SER A 344 -18.47 -16.22 -3.17
CA SER A 344 -19.04 -16.67 -4.44
C SER A 344 -18.00 -17.20 -5.44
N GLY A 345 -16.72 -17.28 -5.05
CA GLY A 345 -15.64 -17.85 -5.86
C GLY A 345 -14.84 -16.84 -6.68
N ILE A 346 -15.13 -15.53 -6.54
CA ILE A 346 -14.40 -14.46 -7.24
C ILE A 346 -13.17 -14.09 -6.43
N GLN A 347 -12.02 -13.90 -7.09
CA GLN A 347 -10.81 -13.49 -6.39
C GLN A 347 -10.87 -11.99 -6.02
N VAL A 348 -10.39 -11.62 -4.83
CA VAL A 348 -10.31 -10.24 -4.36
C VAL A 348 -8.90 -9.97 -3.86
N TRP A 349 -8.21 -8.99 -4.43
CA TRP A 349 -6.80 -8.71 -4.17
C TRP A 349 -6.53 -7.27 -3.74
N PRO A 350 -6.01 -7.06 -2.51
CA PRO A 350 -6.13 -7.97 -1.36
C PRO A 350 -7.60 -8.14 -0.93
N SER A 351 -7.90 -9.24 -0.23
CA SER A 351 -9.19 -9.37 0.45
C SER A 351 -9.26 -8.42 1.66
N PRO A 352 -10.46 -8.11 2.18
CA PRO A 352 -10.60 -7.34 3.42
C PRO A 352 -9.81 -7.92 4.59
N ASP A 353 -9.82 -9.24 4.77
CA ASP A 353 -9.12 -9.90 5.86
C ASP A 353 -7.60 -9.80 5.68
N VAL A 354 -7.10 -9.93 4.45
CA VAL A 354 -5.68 -9.72 4.16
C VAL A 354 -5.28 -8.26 4.43
N MET A 355 -6.12 -7.27 4.11
CA MET A 355 -5.85 -5.87 4.46
C MET A 355 -5.80 -5.65 5.98
N GLU A 356 -6.74 -6.22 6.71
CA GLU A 356 -6.88 -6.06 8.15
C GLU A 356 -5.70 -6.69 8.92
N PHE A 357 -5.31 -7.92 8.57
CA PHE A 357 -4.27 -8.64 9.31
C PHE A 357 -2.85 -8.41 8.80
N MET A 358 -2.66 -8.19 7.50
CA MET A 358 -1.32 -7.96 6.93
C MET A 358 -0.94 -6.48 6.94
N GLY A 359 -1.90 -5.57 6.89
CA GLY A 359 -1.64 -4.13 6.97
C GLY A 359 -1.90 -3.38 5.66
N ALA A 360 -2.23 -2.11 5.81
CA ALA A 360 -2.45 -1.17 4.74
C ALA A 360 -1.41 -0.05 4.81
N LYS A 361 -1.15 0.59 3.67
CA LYS A 361 -0.35 1.80 3.65
C LYS A 361 -1.23 3.00 3.97
N ASP A 362 -0.85 3.75 5.00
CA ASP A 362 -1.46 5.03 5.36
C ASP A 362 -1.14 6.16 4.35
#